data_AF-K0RQ43-F1
#
_entry.id   AF-K0RQ43-F1
#
_cell.length_a   1.000
_cell.length_b   1.000
_cell.length_c   1.000
_cell.angle_alpha   90.00
_cell.angle_beta   90.00
_cell.angle_gamma   90.00
#
_symmetry.space_group_name_H-M   'P 1'
#
loop_
_entity.id
_entity.type
_entity.pdbx_description
1 polymer ?
#
loop_
_entity_poly.entity_id
_entity_poly.type
_entity_poly.pdbx_seq_one_letter_code
_entity_poly.pdbx_strand_id
1 'polypeptide(L)'
;MCHELGHGLGLGHSDVNFHNRDLGNCMDYTEHPERNMQPDDSNFETLVDLYGPLGGESVSQHVRTGVSESGGGRELVDINQEAFEKYALFLQEPANADERRQDGGWRLLHESGGTGHYEMDLGEGYKLRSSFMLA
;
A
#
# COMPACT_ATOMS: atom_id res chain seq x y z
N MET A 1 -1.00 -0.18 17.67
CA MET A 1 -0.39 0.83 16.77
C MET A 1 0.03 0.24 15.42
N CYS A 2 -0.16 -1.06 15.16
CA CYS A 2 0.28 -1.65 13.90
C CYS A 2 -0.61 -1.20 12.71
N HIS A 3 -1.90 -0.90 12.94
CA HIS A 3 -2.87 -0.56 11.89
C HIS A 3 -2.42 0.63 11.03
N GLU A 4 -2.14 1.76 11.68
CA GLU A 4 -1.66 2.97 11.00
C GLU A 4 -0.26 2.80 10.39
N LEU A 5 0.57 1.93 10.98
CA LEU A 5 1.87 1.59 10.39
C LEU A 5 1.69 0.76 9.11
N GLY A 6 0.70 -0.14 9.08
CA GLY A 6 0.34 -0.90 7.88
C GLY A 6 -0.12 0.03 6.76
N HIS A 7 -0.99 0.99 7.06
CA HIS A 7 -1.38 2.03 6.09
C HIS A 7 -0.18 2.84 5.59
N GLY A 8 0.73 3.22 6.48
CA GLY A 8 1.98 3.90 6.12
C GLY A 8 2.90 3.08 5.21
N LEU A 9 2.75 1.75 5.21
CA LEU A 9 3.45 0.80 4.34
C LEU A 9 2.61 0.38 3.12
N GLY A 10 1.45 0.98 2.91
CA GLY A 10 0.59 0.73 1.74
C GLY A 10 -0.35 -0.48 1.85
N LEU A 11 -0.53 -1.04 3.05
CA LEU A 11 -1.55 -2.06 3.30
C LEU A 11 -2.92 -1.39 3.40
N GLY A 12 -3.90 -1.92 2.69
CA GLY A 12 -5.31 -1.55 2.89
C GLY A 12 -5.91 -2.32 4.06
N HIS A 13 -7.18 -2.04 4.38
CA HIS A 13 -7.91 -2.88 5.31
C HIS A 13 -8.12 -4.29 4.73
N SER A 14 -8.12 -5.30 5.61
CA SER A 14 -8.43 -6.70 5.29
C SER A 14 -9.90 -6.87 4.85
N ASP A 15 -10.77 -5.99 5.31
CA ASP A 15 -12.15 -5.87 4.85
C ASP A 15 -12.67 -4.42 4.97
N VAL A 16 -13.93 -4.19 4.60
CA VAL A 16 -14.56 -2.86 4.61
C VAL A 16 -15.77 -2.77 5.54
N ASN A 17 -16.12 -3.84 6.26
CA ASN A 17 -17.34 -3.90 7.05
C ASN A 17 -17.03 -3.79 8.54
N PHE A 18 -17.11 -2.55 9.04
CA PHE A 18 -16.80 -2.17 10.43
C PHE A 18 -17.49 -2.97 11.53
N HIS A 19 -18.63 -3.60 11.23
CA HIS A 19 -19.46 -4.33 12.20
C HIS A 19 -19.48 -5.85 11.95
N ASN A 20 -18.55 -6.36 11.14
CA ASN A 20 -18.39 -7.79 10.98
C ASN A 20 -17.70 -8.40 12.22
N ARG A 21 -17.41 -9.69 12.13
CA ARG A 21 -16.64 -10.37 13.17
C ARG A 21 -15.16 -10.04 12.98
N ASP A 22 -14.51 -9.67 14.09
CA ASP A 22 -13.07 -9.41 14.13
C ASP A 22 -12.26 -10.52 13.44
N LEU A 23 -11.39 -10.13 12.51
CA LEU A 23 -10.50 -11.03 11.78
C LEU A 23 -9.29 -11.46 12.60
N GLY A 24 -8.96 -10.70 13.65
CA GLY A 24 -7.81 -10.96 14.51
C GLY A 24 -6.48 -10.53 13.89
N ASN A 25 -6.51 -9.65 12.88
CA ASN A 25 -5.32 -9.16 12.20
C ASN A 25 -5.21 -7.64 12.23
N CYS A 26 -4.01 -7.15 12.01
CA CYS A 26 -3.67 -5.76 12.20
C CYS A 26 -4.47 -4.80 11.31
N MET A 27 -4.82 -5.26 10.12
CA MET A 27 -5.50 -4.46 9.10
C MET A 27 -7.02 -4.64 9.10
N ASP A 28 -7.57 -5.27 10.13
CA ASP A 28 -9.02 -5.38 10.30
C ASP A 28 -9.67 -4.00 10.51
N TYR A 29 -10.75 -3.71 9.80
CA TYR A 29 -11.52 -2.49 9.96
C TYR A 29 -12.64 -2.75 10.95
N THR A 30 -12.40 -2.45 12.23
CA THR A 30 -13.27 -2.89 13.35
C THR A 30 -13.50 -1.82 14.41
N GLU A 31 -14.62 -1.92 15.13
CA GLU A 31 -14.90 -1.15 16.34
C GLU A 31 -14.14 -1.65 17.60
N HIS A 32 -13.50 -2.83 17.52
CA HIS A 32 -12.76 -3.47 18.61
C HIS A 32 -11.25 -3.57 18.30
N PRO A 33 -10.53 -2.43 18.19
CA PRO A 33 -9.11 -2.42 17.81
C PRO A 33 -8.24 -3.24 18.76
N GLU A 34 -8.62 -3.38 20.03
CA GLU A 34 -7.89 -4.15 21.04
C GLU A 34 -7.75 -5.65 20.71
N ARG A 35 -8.62 -6.19 19.83
CA ARG A 35 -8.58 -7.60 19.38
C ARG A 35 -7.72 -7.81 18.13
N ASN A 36 -7.30 -6.72 17.49
CA ASN A 36 -6.66 -6.67 16.19
C ASN A 36 -5.29 -5.98 16.26
N MET A 37 -4.56 -6.23 17.35
CA MET A 37 -3.33 -5.50 17.69
C MET A 37 -2.05 -6.12 17.10
N GLN A 38 -2.16 -7.22 16.36
CA GLN A 38 -1.03 -7.99 15.85
C GLN A 38 -1.22 -8.27 14.35
N PRO A 39 -0.15 -8.16 13.53
CA PRO A 39 -0.22 -8.60 12.14
C PRO A 39 -0.36 -10.12 12.07
N ASP A 40 -1.07 -10.58 11.04
CA ASP A 40 -1.12 -11.99 10.66
C ASP A 40 -0.30 -12.25 9.38
N ASP A 41 -0.30 -13.50 8.93
CA ASP A 41 0.44 -13.93 7.73
C ASP A 41 0.02 -13.12 6.50
N SER A 42 -1.27 -12.81 6.34
CA SER A 42 -1.78 -12.06 5.19
C SER A 42 -1.18 -10.65 5.09
N ASN A 43 -0.93 -10.01 6.25
CA ASN A 43 -0.29 -8.70 6.29
C ASN A 43 1.17 -8.78 5.83
N PHE A 44 1.90 -9.82 6.20
CA PHE A 44 3.28 -10.03 5.77
C PHE A 44 3.38 -10.44 4.30
N GLU A 45 2.47 -11.29 3.82
CA GLU A 45 2.39 -11.67 2.40
C GLU A 45 2.19 -10.43 1.53
N THR A 46 1.27 -9.55 1.92
CA THR A 46 1.05 -8.27 1.22
C THR A 46 2.30 -7.40 1.21
N LEU A 47 3.04 -7.33 2.33
CA LEU A 47 4.31 -6.60 2.37
C LEU A 47 5.37 -7.21 1.44
N VAL A 48 5.43 -8.54 1.34
CA VAL A 48 6.33 -9.24 0.42
C VAL A 48 5.93 -8.97 -1.03
N ASP A 49 4.64 -8.90 -1.35
CA ASP A 49 4.18 -8.55 -2.69
C ASP A 49 4.52 -7.10 -3.07
N LEU A 50 4.45 -6.17 -2.10
CA LEU A 50 4.76 -4.75 -2.33
C LEU A 50 6.26 -4.44 -2.40
N TYR A 51 7.08 -5.12 -1.58
CA TYR A 51 8.48 -4.75 -1.35
C TYR A 51 9.48 -5.88 -1.67
N GLY A 52 9.01 -7.10 -1.90
CA GLY A 52 9.83 -8.29 -2.08
C GLY A 52 10.26 -8.95 -0.77
N PRO A 53 10.81 -10.18 -0.84
CA PRO A 53 11.29 -10.91 0.33
C PRO A 53 12.54 -10.26 0.94
N LEU A 54 12.67 -10.37 2.27
CA LEU A 54 13.87 -9.94 2.99
C LEU A 54 15.06 -10.80 2.55
N GLY A 55 16.06 -10.18 1.93
CA GLY A 55 17.24 -10.88 1.42
C GLY A 55 17.55 -10.62 -0.06
N GLY A 56 16.67 -9.92 -0.78
CA GLY A 56 17.00 -9.39 -2.12
C GLY A 56 17.19 -10.46 -3.20
N GLU A 57 16.64 -11.66 -3.02
CA GLU A 57 16.52 -12.61 -4.13
C GLU A 57 15.29 -12.24 -4.96
N SER A 58 15.49 -11.23 -5.81
CA SER A 58 14.51 -10.79 -6.80
C SER A 58 14.08 -11.98 -7.65
N VAL A 59 12.77 -12.21 -7.74
CA VAL A 59 12.20 -13.08 -8.78
C VAL A 59 12.67 -12.54 -10.13
N SER A 60 13.56 -13.30 -10.76
CA SER A 60 14.15 -12.98 -12.06
C SER A 60 13.08 -13.10 -13.16
N GLN A 61 12.21 -12.10 -13.28
CA GLN A 61 11.33 -11.94 -14.44
C GLN A 61 11.91 -10.90 -15.39
N HIS A 62 12.69 -11.43 -16.34
CA HIS A 62 12.94 -10.92 -17.69
C HIS A 62 13.39 -9.45 -17.85
N VAL A 63 14.71 -9.32 -17.89
CA VAL A 63 15.52 -8.33 -18.61
C VAL A 63 14.77 -7.58 -19.73
N ARG A 64 14.68 -6.25 -19.59
CA ARG A 64 15.06 -5.32 -20.67
C ARG A 64 16.02 -4.27 -20.11
N THR A 65 17.23 -4.33 -20.65
CA THR A 65 18.40 -3.49 -20.42
C THR A 65 18.13 -1.99 -20.55
N GLY A 66 18.64 -1.20 -19.60
CA GLY A 66 18.70 0.26 -19.70
C GLY A 66 19.40 0.96 -18.53
N VAL A 67 20.73 0.90 -18.52
CA VAL A 67 21.70 1.88 -17.96
C VAL A 67 21.78 2.12 -16.44
N SER A 68 23.04 2.15 -16.01
CA SER A 68 23.67 2.33 -14.70
C SER A 68 23.45 3.70 -14.04
N GLU A 69 23.44 3.74 -12.70
CA GLU A 69 24.25 4.57 -11.78
C GLU A 69 23.48 4.74 -10.45
N SER A 70 24.01 4.19 -9.34
CA SER A 70 25.01 4.77 -8.42
C SER A 70 24.31 5.22 -7.13
N GLY A 71 24.92 4.90 -6.00
CA GLY A 71 24.31 4.93 -4.67
C GLY A 71 23.76 6.29 -4.25
N GLY A 72 22.56 6.29 -3.70
CA GLY A 72 21.99 7.39 -2.94
C GLY A 72 21.63 6.89 -1.55
N GLY A 73 22.30 7.42 -0.52
CA GLY A 73 21.82 7.29 0.85
C GLY A 73 20.38 7.77 0.93
N ARG A 74 19.53 7.01 1.62
CA ARG A 74 18.12 7.36 1.84
C ARG A 74 18.08 8.54 2.80
N GLU A 75 18.16 9.75 2.26
CA GLU A 75 17.82 10.96 3.00
C GLU A 75 16.31 10.93 3.23
N LEU A 76 15.92 10.80 4.50
CA LEU A 76 14.53 10.89 4.92
C LEU A 76 14.11 12.36 4.76
N VAL A 77 13.48 12.67 3.63
CA VAL A 77 12.93 14.01 3.38
C VAL A 77 11.70 14.18 4.26
N ASP A 78 11.74 15.22 5.10
CA ASP A 78 10.66 15.57 6.03
C ASP A 78 9.42 15.99 5.20
N ILE A 79 8.42 15.10 5.16
CA ILE A 79 7.17 15.36 4.46
C ILE A 79 6.44 16.43 5.25
N ASN A 80 6.27 17.62 4.68
CA ASN A 80 5.59 18.69 5.41
C ASN A 80 4.17 18.25 5.82
N GLN A 81 3.73 18.72 6.99
CA GLN A 81 2.47 18.26 7.61
C GLN A 81 1.25 18.48 6.69
N GLU A 82 1.28 19.52 5.87
CA GLU A 82 0.22 19.84 4.90
C GLU A 82 0.16 18.84 3.74
N ALA A 83 1.30 18.36 3.24
CA ALA A 83 1.33 17.28 2.25
C ALA A 83 0.87 15.97 2.88
N PHE A 84 1.31 15.68 4.11
CA PHE A 84 0.84 14.49 4.82
C PHE A 84 -0.68 14.50 5.02
N GLU A 85 -1.26 15.62 5.46
CA GLU A 85 -2.71 15.76 5.64
C GLU A 85 -3.47 15.65 4.31
N LYS A 86 -2.94 16.21 3.22
CA LYS A 86 -3.51 16.06 1.88
C LYS A 86 -3.53 14.60 1.42
N TYR A 87 -2.45 13.86 1.67
CA TYR A 87 -2.37 12.44 1.32
C TYR A 87 -3.19 11.56 2.27
N ALA A 88 -3.25 11.88 3.56
CA ALA A 88 -4.06 11.17 4.55
C ALA A 88 -5.56 11.33 4.27
N LEU A 89 -6.02 12.53 3.89
CA LEU A 89 -7.39 12.76 3.40
C LEU A 89 -7.70 11.95 2.14
N PHE A 90 -6.73 11.83 1.23
CA PHE A 90 -6.86 11.03 0.01
C PHE A 90 -7.01 9.51 0.30
N LEU A 91 -6.44 9.03 1.42
CA LEU A 91 -6.56 7.65 1.90
C LEU A 91 -7.83 7.41 2.73
N GLN A 92 -8.46 8.45 3.28
CA GLN A 92 -9.70 8.36 4.06
C GLN A 92 -10.96 8.25 3.20
N GLU A 93 -10.93 8.61 1.92
CA GLU A 93 -12.10 8.51 1.06
C GLU A 93 -12.32 7.06 0.57
N PRO A 94 -13.52 6.49 0.76
CA PRO A 94 -13.86 5.15 0.28
C PRO A 94 -13.79 5.16 -1.25
N ALA A 95 -12.68 4.66 -1.77
CA ALA A 95 -12.41 4.60 -3.18
C ALA A 95 -13.28 3.51 -3.81
N ASN A 96 -14.34 3.88 -4.50
CA ASN A 96 -14.78 3.08 -5.63
C ASN A 96 -13.59 3.00 -6.61
N ALA A 97 -12.88 1.88 -6.61
CA ALA A 97 -11.71 1.64 -7.47
C ALA A 97 -12.02 1.88 -8.96
N ASP A 98 -13.29 1.77 -9.36
CA ASP A 98 -13.74 1.97 -10.73
C ASP A 98 -13.75 3.43 -11.21
N GLU A 99 -13.99 4.41 -10.35
CA GLU A 99 -13.96 5.83 -10.77
C GLU A 99 -12.52 6.33 -10.94
N ARG A 100 -11.57 5.80 -10.15
CA ARG A 100 -10.16 6.22 -10.17
C ARG A 100 -9.35 5.63 -11.34
N ARG A 101 -9.90 4.62 -12.03
CA ARG A 101 -9.30 4.05 -13.26
C ARG A 101 -9.29 5.02 -14.44
N GLN A 102 -10.16 6.04 -14.44
CA GLN A 102 -10.37 6.90 -15.61
C GLN A 102 -9.50 8.17 -15.65
N ASP A 103 -8.92 8.61 -14.53
CA ASP A 103 -8.27 9.94 -14.44
C ASP A 103 -6.76 9.95 -14.77
N GLY A 104 -6.25 8.90 -15.41
CA GLY A 104 -4.91 8.88 -16.04
C GLY A 104 -3.68 8.92 -15.11
N GLY A 105 -3.86 9.15 -13.80
CA GLY A 105 -2.76 9.22 -12.82
C GLY A 105 -2.35 7.89 -12.18
N TRP A 106 -3.22 6.87 -12.20
CA TRP A 106 -2.97 5.58 -11.57
C TRP A 106 -2.52 4.52 -12.57
N ARG A 107 -1.37 3.89 -12.29
CA ARG A 107 -0.82 2.76 -13.04
C ARG A 107 -0.99 1.47 -12.24
N LEU A 108 -1.71 0.50 -12.77
CA LEU A 108 -1.78 -0.85 -12.20
C LEU A 108 -0.39 -1.50 -12.23
N LEU A 109 0.10 -1.93 -11.07
CA LEU A 109 1.35 -2.66 -10.90
C LEU A 109 1.10 -4.18 -10.91
N HIS A 110 0.11 -4.62 -10.13
CA HIS A 110 -0.17 -6.03 -9.91
C HIS A 110 -1.65 -6.23 -9.52
N GLU A 111 -2.21 -7.40 -9.83
CA GLU A 111 -3.55 -7.79 -9.44
C GLU A 111 -3.51 -9.24 -8.95
N SER A 112 -3.97 -9.48 -7.72
CA SER A 112 -4.00 -10.80 -7.12
C SER A 112 -5.21 -10.94 -6.21
N GLY A 113 -5.91 -12.08 -6.28
CA GLY A 113 -6.93 -12.45 -5.30
C GLY A 113 -8.11 -11.49 -5.13
N GLY A 114 -8.39 -10.62 -6.11
CA GLY A 114 -9.40 -9.56 -5.97
C GLY A 114 -8.86 -8.28 -5.34
N THR A 115 -7.54 -8.07 -5.30
CA THR A 115 -6.89 -6.82 -4.91
C THR A 115 -6.03 -6.32 -6.08
N GLY A 116 -6.21 -5.06 -6.46
CA GLY A 116 -5.37 -4.36 -7.43
C GLY A 116 -4.40 -3.42 -6.72
N HIS A 117 -3.11 -3.52 -7.04
CA HIS A 117 -2.05 -2.64 -6.57
C HIS A 117 -1.75 -1.59 -7.63
N TYR A 118 -1.80 -0.32 -7.25
CA TYR A 118 -1.67 0.81 -8.15
C TYR A 118 -0.56 1.75 -7.68
N GLU A 119 0.07 2.43 -8.64
CA GLU A 119 1.10 3.44 -8.43
C GLU A 119 0.69 4.75 -9.12
N MET A 120 0.82 5.87 -8.43
CA MET A 120 0.69 7.21 -9.00
C MET A 120 2.02 7.94 -8.88
N ASP A 121 2.45 8.58 -9.97
CA ASP A 121 3.58 9.51 -9.95
C ASP A 121 3.08 10.88 -9.49
N LEU A 122 3.71 11.42 -8.44
CA LEU A 122 3.36 12.71 -7.84
C LEU A 122 4.28 13.84 -8.33
N GLY A 123 5.24 13.55 -9.22
CA GLY A 123 6.31 14.46 -9.62
C GLY A 123 7.47 14.50 -8.64
N GLU A 124 8.57 15.16 -9.03
CA GLU A 124 9.79 15.33 -8.19
C GLU A 124 10.37 14.00 -7.63
N GLY A 125 10.13 12.89 -8.32
CA GLY A 125 10.58 11.54 -7.91
C GLY A 125 9.71 10.84 -6.87
N TYR A 126 8.59 11.44 -6.45
CA TYR A 126 7.67 10.85 -5.48
C TYR A 126 6.65 9.94 -6.15
N LYS A 127 6.38 8.79 -5.52
CA LYS A 127 5.39 7.83 -5.99
C LYS A 127 4.49 7.38 -4.86
N LEU A 128 3.18 7.41 -5.08
CA LEU A 128 2.19 6.87 -4.17
C LEU A 128 1.83 5.45 -4.63
N ARG A 129 1.91 4.48 -3.73
CA ARG A 129 1.41 3.12 -3.99
C ARG A 129 0.22 2.86 -3.10
N SER A 130 -0.84 2.31 -3.67
CA SER A 130 -2.07 1.99 -2.95
C SER A 130 -2.67 0.70 -3.48
N SER A 131 -3.27 -0.08 -2.59
CA SER A 131 -3.90 -1.36 -2.90
C SER A 131 -5.40 -1.20 -2.69
N PHE A 132 -6.19 -1.53 -3.71
CA PHE A 132 -7.66 -1.46 -3.66
C PHE A 132 -8.24 -2.85 -3.85
N MET A 133 -9.21 -3.22 -3.01
CA MET A 133 -10.04 -4.40 -3.24
C MET A 133 -10.92 -4.15 -4.48
N LEU A 134 -10.90 -5.09 -5.42
CA LEU A 134 -11.71 -5.12 -6.62
C LEU A 134 -12.98 -5.91 -6.32
N ALA A 135 -14.13 -5.24 -6.41
CA ALA A 135 -15.45 -5.80 -6.20
C ALA A 135 -15.93 -6.63 -7.41
#